data_AF-A0A2E3EDB2-F1
#
_entry.id   AF-A0A2E3EDB2-F1
#
_cell.length_a   1.000
_cell.length_b   1.000
_cell.length_c   1.000
_cell.angle_alpha   90.00
_cell.angle_beta   90.00
_cell.angle_gamma   90.00
#
_symmetry.space_group_name_H-M   'P 1'
#
loop_
_entity.id
_entity.type
_entity.pdbx_description
1 polymer ?
#
loop_
_entity_poly.entity_id
_entity_poly.type
_entity_poly.pdbx_seq_one_letter_code
_entity_poly.pdbx_strand_id
1 'polypeptide(L)'
;MDKLTKGILGITVTVTVIGVVTIMSLLMKLRDEEVKNDNLIRQNNEQNQARQDDRVGAVEKQVKDALAQQQAENDKRIAELREEMKAASDVAAKDLAAVKAERAQLSETIANTIREKEESEELTPLQKKIREAPAIAKVIDVNEGLGFIVINAGSSKGIEEGSRFNIRRDKFIVAEVEIYKVENADSSIGNIDPAKKPPGISIRKGDEVIGYPIF
;
A
#
# COMPACT_ATOMS: atom_id res chain seq x y z
N MET A 1 99.18 21.99 64.04
CA MET A 1 98.40 21.82 62.78
C MET A 1 99.30 22.26 61.64
N ASP A 2 99.71 21.33 60.79
CA ASP A 2 100.72 21.52 59.74
C ASP A 2 100.18 22.41 58.59
N LYS A 3 101.05 23.12 57.86
CA LYS A 3 100.66 24.05 56.77
C LYS A 3 99.84 23.34 55.69
N LEU A 4 100.13 22.07 55.47
CA LEU A 4 99.46 21.19 54.50
C LEU A 4 97.98 20.94 54.86
N THR A 5 97.68 20.73 56.16
CA THR A 5 96.31 20.48 56.63
C THR A 5 95.42 21.72 56.52
N LYS A 6 95.99 22.91 56.75
CA LYS A 6 95.27 24.19 56.58
C LYS A 6 94.95 24.49 55.12
N GLY A 7 95.84 24.13 54.19
CA GLY A 7 95.61 24.28 52.75
C GLY A 7 94.47 23.40 52.23
N ILE A 8 94.44 22.12 52.65
CA ILE A 8 93.38 21.17 52.25
C ILE A 8 92.02 21.62 52.81
N LEU A 9 91.96 22.02 54.09
CA LEU A 9 90.73 22.49 54.72
C LEU A 9 90.17 23.75 54.04
N GLY A 10 91.02 24.69 53.64
CA GLY A 10 90.62 25.88 52.90
C GLY A 10 89.96 25.55 51.56
N ILE A 11 90.57 24.65 50.78
CA ILE A 11 90.03 24.22 49.47
C ILE A 11 88.67 23.52 49.66
N THR A 12 88.53 22.64 50.65
CA THR A 12 87.26 21.94 50.92
C THR A 12 86.14 22.92 51.28
N VAL A 13 86.42 23.93 52.11
CA VAL A 13 85.43 24.96 52.45
C VAL A 13 85.04 25.76 51.21
N THR A 14 86.00 26.18 50.37
CA THR A 14 85.71 26.95 49.15
C THR A 14 84.85 26.17 48.16
N VAL A 15 85.17 24.90 47.90
CA VAL A 15 84.39 24.03 47.01
C VAL A 15 82.96 23.84 47.54
N THR A 16 82.82 23.66 48.86
CA THR A 16 81.51 23.51 49.50
C THR A 16 80.66 24.78 49.37
N VAL A 17 81.25 25.95 49.63
CA VAL A 17 80.55 27.24 49.51
C VAL A 17 80.11 27.50 48.07
N ILE A 18 80.98 27.25 47.08
CA ILE A 18 80.64 27.38 45.66
C ILE A 18 79.49 26.43 45.30
N GLY A 19 79.52 25.18 45.77
CA GLY A 19 78.46 24.21 45.56
C GLY A 19 77.11 24.64 46.16
N VAL A 20 77.09 25.20 47.36
CA VAL A 20 75.86 25.69 47.99
C VAL A 20 75.29 26.89 47.22
N VAL A 21 76.14 27.82 46.79
CA VAL A 21 75.71 29.01 46.02
C VAL A 21 75.15 28.62 44.66
N THR A 22 75.78 27.66 43.96
CA THR A 22 75.26 27.18 42.66
C THR A 22 73.94 26.43 42.81
N ILE A 23 73.79 25.59 43.84
CA ILE A 23 72.52 24.90 44.14
C ILE A 23 71.42 25.91 44.50
N MET A 24 71.69 26.91 45.33
CA MET A 24 70.71 27.96 45.65
C MET A 24 70.29 28.75 44.40
N SER A 25 71.24 29.07 43.50
CA SER A 25 70.93 29.75 42.25
C SER A 25 70.03 28.92 41.33
N LEU A 26 70.27 27.61 41.25
CA LEU A 26 69.42 26.67 40.51
C LEU A 26 68.02 26.55 41.13
N LEU A 27 67.93 26.47 42.47
CA LEU A 27 66.66 26.42 43.19
C LEU A 27 65.83 27.69 43.00
N MET A 28 66.46 28.87 43.00
CA MET A 28 65.79 30.14 42.71
C MET A 28 65.25 30.16 41.27
N LYS A 29 66.06 29.74 40.29
CA LYS A 29 65.62 29.64 38.89
C LYS A 29 64.46 28.66 38.72
N LEU A 30 64.51 27.50 39.38
CA LEU A 30 63.42 26.53 39.34
C LEU A 30 62.12 27.13 39.88
N ARG A 31 62.20 27.84 41.01
CA ARG A 31 61.05 28.53 41.62
C ARG A 31 60.48 29.63 40.72
N ASP A 32 61.34 30.40 40.07
CA ASP A 32 60.91 31.44 39.13
C ASP A 32 60.20 30.83 37.91
N GLU A 33 60.69 29.69 37.40
CA GLU A 33 60.04 28.97 36.30
C GLU A 33 58.71 28.34 36.72
N GLU A 34 58.60 27.79 37.93
CA GLU A 34 57.32 27.31 38.47
C GLU A 34 56.28 28.43 38.54
N VAL A 35 56.66 29.60 39.07
CA VAL A 35 55.78 30.77 39.14
C VAL A 35 55.38 31.27 37.75
N LYS A 36 56.30 31.27 36.78
CA LYS A 36 55.97 31.60 35.39
C LYS A 36 54.99 30.59 34.78
N ASN A 37 55.22 29.30 35.01
CA ASN A 37 54.36 28.25 34.49
C ASN A 37 52.94 28.35 35.08
N ASP A 38 52.80 28.59 36.37
CA ASP A 38 51.50 28.79 37.02
C ASP A 38 50.76 30.02 36.48
N ASN A 39 51.49 31.13 36.26
CA ASN A 39 50.92 32.33 35.63
C ASN A 39 50.44 32.06 34.19
N LEU A 40 51.22 31.32 33.41
CA LEU A 40 50.85 30.92 32.04
C LEU A 40 49.60 30.03 32.02
N ILE A 41 49.53 29.04 32.93
CA ILE A 41 48.37 28.16 33.07
C ILE A 41 47.13 28.99 33.42
N ARG A 42 47.24 29.89 34.38
CA ARG A 42 46.14 30.77 34.79
C ARG A 42 45.68 31.66 33.63
N GLN A 43 46.59 32.31 32.93
CA GLN A 43 46.26 33.14 31.78
C GLN A 43 45.58 32.35 30.66
N ASN A 44 46.05 31.13 30.40
CA ASN A 44 45.44 30.25 29.38
C ASN A 44 44.02 29.86 29.78
N ASN A 45 43.79 29.52 31.05
CA ASN A 45 42.47 29.17 31.55
C ASN A 45 41.49 30.36 31.49
N GLU A 46 41.93 31.55 31.91
CA GLU A 46 41.11 32.78 31.82
C GLU A 46 40.77 33.13 30.36
N GLN A 47 41.74 33.02 29.44
CA GLN A 47 41.49 33.22 28.01
C GLN A 47 40.54 32.18 27.41
N ASN A 48 40.66 30.91 27.82
CA ASN A 48 39.78 29.85 27.33
C ASN A 48 38.36 30.00 27.86
N GLN A 49 38.18 30.43 29.12
CA GLN A 49 36.86 30.74 29.68
C GLN A 49 36.20 31.91 28.93
N ALA A 50 36.91 33.03 28.75
CA ALA A 50 36.38 34.17 28.00
C ALA A 50 35.98 33.78 26.56
N ARG A 51 36.81 32.98 25.88
CA ARG A 51 36.48 32.44 24.54
C ARG A 51 35.28 31.51 24.54
N GLN A 52 35.07 30.73 25.60
CA GLN A 52 33.88 29.88 25.71
C GLN A 52 32.63 30.72 25.89
N ASP A 53 32.65 31.70 26.78
CA ASP A 53 31.50 32.57 27.04
C ASP A 53 31.08 33.38 25.80
N ASP A 54 32.05 33.97 25.08
CA ASP A 54 31.77 34.69 23.82
C ASP A 54 31.16 33.78 22.75
N ARG A 55 31.67 32.54 22.63
CA ARG A 55 31.17 31.57 21.64
C ARG A 55 29.79 31.05 22.02
N VAL A 56 29.53 30.80 23.30
CA VAL A 56 28.21 30.37 23.78
C VAL A 56 27.18 31.46 23.50
N GLY A 57 27.46 32.72 23.86
CA GLY A 57 26.55 33.83 23.57
C GLY A 57 26.31 34.04 22.07
N ALA A 58 27.35 33.88 21.24
CA ALA A 58 27.21 33.96 19.78
C ALA A 58 26.35 32.83 19.21
N VAL A 59 26.55 31.60 19.69
CA VAL A 59 25.76 30.42 19.27
C VAL A 59 24.31 30.55 19.71
N GLU A 60 24.04 30.96 20.96
CA GLU A 60 22.69 31.18 21.46
C GLU A 60 21.93 32.23 20.62
N LYS A 61 22.60 33.31 20.24
CA LYS A 61 22.03 34.33 19.36
C LYS A 61 21.72 33.77 17.98
N GLN A 62 22.64 33.03 17.36
CA GLN A 62 22.41 32.39 16.07
C GLN A 62 21.25 31.40 16.10
N VAL A 63 21.15 30.59 17.16
CA VAL A 63 20.05 29.63 17.33
C VAL A 63 18.71 30.36 17.46
N LYS A 64 18.66 31.45 18.22
CA LYS A 64 17.44 32.25 18.40
C LYS A 64 17.01 32.93 17.10
N ASP A 65 17.95 33.52 16.36
CA ASP A 65 17.68 34.17 15.08
C ASP A 65 17.23 33.15 14.03
N ALA A 66 17.88 31.99 13.97
CA ALA A 66 17.50 30.89 13.08
C ALA A 66 16.10 30.35 13.42
N LEU A 67 15.77 30.20 14.70
CA LEU A 67 14.46 29.73 15.14
C LEU A 67 13.36 30.75 14.77
N ALA A 68 13.62 32.05 14.95
CA ALA A 68 12.68 33.11 14.57
C ALA A 68 12.46 33.16 13.04
N GLN A 69 13.52 33.00 12.25
CA GLN A 69 13.42 32.89 10.80
C GLN A 69 12.62 31.67 10.37
N GLN A 70 12.92 30.51 10.97
CA GLN A 70 12.22 29.26 10.68
C GLN A 70 10.73 29.34 11.06
N GLN A 71 10.39 29.96 12.19
CA GLN A 71 9.00 30.17 12.59
C GLN A 71 8.27 31.06 11.57
N ALA A 72 8.87 32.18 11.16
CA ALA A 72 8.27 33.06 10.16
C ALA A 72 8.10 32.37 8.79
N GLU A 73 9.04 31.51 8.39
CA GLU A 73 8.94 30.72 7.16
C GLU A 73 7.85 29.65 7.26
N ASN A 74 7.76 28.96 8.39
CA ASN A 74 6.70 27.98 8.65
C ASN A 74 5.31 28.63 8.62
N ASP A 75 5.14 29.81 9.23
CA ASP A 75 3.87 30.54 9.22
C ASP A 75 3.46 30.95 7.80
N LYS A 76 4.41 31.43 6.99
CA LYS A 76 4.17 31.72 5.57
C LYS A 76 3.75 30.47 4.80
N ARG A 77 4.45 29.35 5.00
CA ARG A 77 4.15 28.10 4.31
C ARG A 77 2.79 27.52 4.72
N ILE A 78 2.40 27.68 5.98
CA ILE A 78 1.07 27.30 6.45
C ILE A 78 -0.01 28.17 5.79
N ALA A 79 0.24 29.48 5.63
CA ALA A 79 -0.70 30.38 4.97
C ALA A 79 -0.85 30.04 3.47
N GLU A 80 0.26 29.81 2.76
CA GLU A 80 0.27 29.38 1.36
C GLU A 80 -0.46 28.04 1.19
N LEU A 81 -0.16 27.05 2.04
CA LEU A 81 -0.81 25.75 2.00
C LEU A 81 -2.33 25.84 2.27
N ARG A 82 -2.77 26.77 3.13
CA ARG A 82 -4.21 27.00 3.35
C ARG A 82 -4.90 27.58 2.13
N GLU A 83 -4.27 28.52 1.43
CA GLU A 83 -4.80 29.08 0.19
C GLU A 83 -4.84 28.02 -0.93
N GLU A 84 -3.78 27.22 -1.08
CA GLU A 84 -3.77 26.09 -2.01
C GLU A 84 -4.86 25.06 -1.69
N MET A 85 -5.02 24.70 -0.42
CA MET A 85 -6.07 23.77 0.02
C MET A 85 -7.48 24.32 -0.24
N LYS A 86 -7.68 25.62 -0.08
CA LYS A 86 -8.97 26.27 -0.39
C LYS A 86 -9.25 26.23 -1.90
N ALA A 87 -8.27 26.57 -2.72
CA ALA A 87 -8.40 26.49 -4.17
C ALA A 87 -8.65 25.05 -4.64
N ALA A 88 -7.93 24.07 -4.08
CA ALA A 88 -8.12 22.65 -4.37
C ALA A 88 -9.51 22.16 -3.95
N SER A 89 -10.01 22.60 -2.79
CA SER A 89 -11.36 22.28 -2.32
C SER A 89 -12.43 22.84 -3.24
N ASP A 90 -12.27 24.07 -3.72
CA ASP A 90 -13.23 24.69 -4.64
C ASP A 90 -13.27 23.98 -6.00
N VAL A 91 -12.12 23.53 -6.50
CA VAL A 91 -12.03 22.71 -7.71
C VAL A 91 -12.69 21.35 -7.49
N ALA A 92 -12.36 20.65 -6.40
CA ALA A 92 -12.95 19.35 -6.09
C ALA A 92 -14.47 19.42 -5.89
N ALA A 93 -14.98 20.51 -5.31
CA ALA A 93 -16.42 20.74 -5.16
C ALA A 93 -17.12 20.90 -6.52
N LYS A 94 -16.49 21.61 -7.47
CA LYS A 94 -17.01 21.77 -8.85
C LYS A 94 -17.00 20.45 -9.60
N ASP A 95 -15.91 19.70 -9.54
CA ASP A 95 -15.78 18.40 -10.21
C ASP A 95 -16.81 17.41 -9.68
N LEU A 96 -17.03 17.38 -8.36
CA LEU A 96 -18.06 16.53 -7.76
C LEU A 96 -19.47 16.90 -8.22
N ALA A 97 -19.77 18.20 -8.37
CA ALA A 97 -21.06 18.65 -8.89
C ALA A 97 -21.25 18.24 -10.36
N ALA A 98 -20.21 18.37 -11.19
CA ALA A 98 -20.23 17.96 -12.60
C ALA A 98 -20.44 16.45 -12.74
N VAL A 99 -19.69 15.63 -11.99
CA VAL A 99 -19.83 14.16 -12.00
C VAL A 99 -21.24 13.74 -11.57
N LYS A 100 -21.81 14.38 -10.55
CA LYS A 100 -23.19 14.08 -10.12
C LYS A 100 -24.22 14.42 -11.21
N ALA A 101 -24.03 15.54 -11.93
CA ALA A 101 -24.92 15.92 -13.03
C ALA A 101 -24.84 14.92 -14.20
N GLU A 102 -23.63 14.51 -14.60
CA GLU A 102 -23.43 13.50 -15.64
C GLU A 102 -24.05 12.15 -15.25
N ARG A 103 -23.85 11.71 -14.00
CA ARG A 103 -24.44 10.47 -13.48
C ARG A 103 -25.97 10.50 -13.51
N ALA A 104 -26.59 11.65 -13.21
CA ALA A 104 -28.03 11.79 -13.29
C ALA A 104 -28.54 11.63 -14.73
N GLN A 105 -27.89 12.28 -15.71
CA GLN A 105 -28.25 12.19 -17.13
C GLN A 105 -28.05 10.77 -17.69
N LEU A 106 -26.95 10.11 -17.32
CA LEU A 106 -26.69 8.71 -17.69
C LEU A 106 -27.75 7.77 -17.11
N SER A 107 -28.14 7.98 -15.85
CA SER A 107 -29.16 7.14 -15.21
C SER A 107 -30.54 7.31 -15.86
N GLU A 108 -30.90 8.53 -16.26
CA GLU A 108 -32.14 8.80 -16.99
C GLU A 108 -32.12 8.18 -18.39
N THR A 109 -30.99 8.29 -19.10
CA THR A 109 -30.81 7.68 -20.43
C THR A 109 -30.93 6.15 -20.36
N ILE A 110 -30.28 5.51 -19.38
CA ILE A 110 -30.36 4.07 -19.17
C ILE A 110 -31.79 3.65 -18.86
N ALA A 111 -32.50 4.37 -17.99
CA ALA A 111 -33.88 4.07 -17.65
C ALA A 111 -34.79 4.13 -18.89
N ASN A 112 -34.61 5.13 -19.76
CA ASN A 112 -35.37 5.26 -20.99
C ASN A 112 -35.05 4.13 -21.98
N THR A 113 -33.78 3.77 -22.17
CA THR A 113 -33.38 2.66 -23.05
C THR A 113 -33.90 1.30 -22.57
N ILE A 114 -33.93 1.07 -21.25
CA ILE A 114 -34.50 -0.15 -20.69
C ILE A 114 -36.01 -0.20 -20.95
N ARG A 115 -36.72 0.91 -20.74
CA ARG A 115 -38.17 0.99 -20.96
C ARG A 115 -38.55 0.76 -22.42
N GLU A 116 -37.83 1.37 -23.36
CA GLU A 116 -38.03 1.14 -24.81
C GLU A 116 -37.74 -0.32 -25.22
N LYS A 117 -36.77 -0.97 -24.56
CA LYS A 117 -36.45 -2.37 -24.80
C LYS A 117 -37.51 -3.32 -24.23
N GLU A 118 -38.07 -3.02 -23.06
CA GLU A 118 -39.16 -3.81 -22.46
C GLU A 118 -40.47 -3.67 -23.23
N GLU A 119 -40.77 -2.48 -23.78
CA GLU A 119 -42.00 -2.24 -24.56
C GLU A 119 -41.92 -2.82 -25.99
N SER A 120 -40.73 -3.05 -26.55
CA SER A 120 -40.54 -3.60 -27.91
C SER A 120 -40.39 -5.12 -27.98
N GLU A 121 -40.24 -5.82 -26.84
CA GLU A 121 -40.19 -7.29 -26.82
C GLU A 121 -41.58 -7.91 -26.66
N GLU A 122 -42.46 -7.75 -27.66
CA GLU A 122 -43.59 -8.66 -27.84
C GLU A 122 -43.04 -10.06 -28.16
N LEU A 123 -42.94 -10.91 -27.14
CA LEU A 123 -42.50 -12.29 -27.27
C LEU A 123 -43.31 -13.01 -28.36
N THR A 124 -42.61 -13.64 -29.30
CA THR A 124 -43.27 -14.44 -30.34
C THR A 124 -44.11 -15.55 -29.68
N PRO A 125 -45.19 -16.04 -30.31
CA PRO A 125 -46.01 -17.11 -29.75
C PRO A 125 -45.19 -18.35 -29.34
N LEU A 126 -44.11 -18.65 -30.07
CA LEU A 126 -43.19 -19.73 -29.75
C LEU A 126 -42.35 -19.42 -28.48
N GLN A 127 -41.85 -18.19 -28.32
CA GLN A 127 -41.12 -17.78 -27.12
C GLN A 127 -41.98 -17.79 -25.86
N LYS A 128 -43.27 -17.45 -25.97
CA LYS A 128 -44.23 -17.57 -24.85
C LYS A 128 -44.39 -19.03 -24.43
N LYS A 129 -44.61 -19.94 -25.39
CA LYS A 129 -44.68 -21.39 -25.13
C LYS A 129 -43.39 -21.95 -24.52
N ILE A 130 -42.24 -21.55 -25.07
CA ILE A 130 -40.94 -21.95 -24.53
C ILE A 130 -40.82 -21.50 -23.09
N ARG A 131 -41.19 -20.26 -22.73
CA ARG A 131 -41.10 -19.75 -21.36
C ARG A 131 -42.10 -20.41 -20.40
N GLU A 132 -43.29 -20.72 -20.86
CA GLU A 132 -44.38 -21.28 -20.05
C GLU A 132 -44.29 -22.80 -19.87
N ALA A 133 -43.46 -23.49 -20.66
CA ALA A 133 -43.26 -24.93 -20.53
C ALA A 133 -42.73 -25.32 -19.14
N PRO A 134 -43.26 -26.39 -18.51
CA PRO A 134 -42.77 -26.85 -17.21
C PRO A 134 -41.34 -27.40 -17.34
N ALA A 135 -40.47 -27.01 -16.40
CA ALA A 135 -39.12 -27.55 -16.31
C ALA A 135 -39.14 -28.94 -15.66
N ILE A 136 -38.64 -29.94 -16.38
CA ILE A 136 -38.56 -31.34 -15.95
C ILE A 136 -37.27 -31.57 -15.14
N ALA A 137 -36.18 -30.97 -15.60
CA ALA A 137 -34.85 -31.09 -15.00
C ALA A 137 -34.02 -29.82 -15.19
N LYS A 138 -32.81 -29.86 -14.66
CA LYS A 138 -31.76 -28.86 -14.82
C LYS A 138 -30.45 -29.56 -15.17
N VAL A 139 -29.65 -28.89 -15.98
CA VAL A 139 -28.29 -29.33 -16.33
C VAL A 139 -27.40 -29.14 -15.10
N ILE A 140 -26.83 -30.23 -14.58
CA ILE A 140 -25.90 -30.19 -13.43
C ILE A 140 -24.44 -30.13 -13.86
N ASP A 141 -24.13 -30.68 -15.03
CA ASP A 141 -22.79 -30.64 -15.61
C ASP A 141 -22.87 -30.74 -17.13
N VAL A 142 -21.84 -30.23 -17.80
CA VAL A 142 -21.78 -30.15 -19.25
C VAL A 142 -20.36 -30.45 -19.73
N ASN A 143 -20.26 -31.32 -20.74
CA ASN A 143 -19.01 -31.51 -21.46
C ASN A 143 -19.29 -31.31 -22.96
N GLU A 144 -19.23 -30.05 -23.40
CA GLU A 144 -19.50 -29.71 -24.80
C GLU A 144 -18.46 -30.30 -25.76
N GLY A 145 -17.22 -30.51 -25.31
CA GLY A 145 -16.16 -31.10 -26.12
C GLY A 145 -16.41 -32.56 -26.49
N LEU A 146 -17.11 -33.29 -25.61
CA LEU A 146 -17.54 -34.67 -25.83
C LEU A 146 -19.02 -34.79 -26.21
N GLY A 147 -19.74 -33.67 -26.30
CA GLY A 147 -21.13 -33.63 -26.76
C GLY A 147 -22.15 -34.23 -25.79
N PHE A 148 -21.88 -34.26 -24.48
CA PHE A 148 -22.84 -34.78 -23.50
C PHE A 148 -23.12 -33.81 -22.36
N ILE A 149 -24.27 -34.00 -21.73
CA ILE A 149 -24.74 -33.27 -20.54
C ILE A 149 -25.14 -34.26 -19.45
N VAL A 150 -25.16 -33.78 -18.21
CA VAL A 150 -25.74 -34.51 -17.09
C VAL A 150 -26.89 -33.69 -16.53
N ILE A 151 -28.03 -34.33 -16.28
CA ILE A 151 -29.25 -33.68 -15.77
C ILE A 151 -29.66 -34.24 -14.41
N ASN A 152 -30.29 -33.42 -13.57
CA ASN A 152 -30.83 -33.84 -12.26
C ASN A 152 -32.23 -34.48 -12.36
N ALA A 153 -32.37 -35.41 -13.29
CA ALA A 153 -33.55 -36.23 -13.44
C ALA A 153 -33.16 -37.59 -13.99
N GLY A 154 -33.76 -38.64 -13.43
CA GLY A 154 -33.59 -40.02 -13.86
C GLY A 154 -34.90 -40.77 -13.82
N SER A 155 -34.84 -42.07 -13.54
CA SER A 155 -36.02 -42.93 -13.57
C SER A 155 -37.13 -42.52 -12.57
N SER A 156 -36.79 -41.84 -11.46
CA SER A 156 -37.79 -41.34 -10.49
C SER A 156 -38.73 -40.28 -11.10
N LYS A 157 -38.27 -39.58 -12.14
CA LYS A 157 -39.03 -38.58 -12.90
C LYS A 157 -39.55 -39.12 -14.24
N GLY A 158 -39.51 -40.43 -14.44
CA GLY A 158 -39.97 -41.08 -15.68
C GLY A 158 -39.06 -40.81 -16.88
N ILE A 159 -37.77 -40.52 -16.65
CA ILE A 159 -36.80 -40.42 -17.74
C ILE A 159 -36.33 -41.82 -18.15
N GLU A 160 -36.42 -42.09 -19.45
CA GLU A 160 -35.99 -43.34 -20.08
C GLU A 160 -34.91 -43.08 -21.12
N GLU A 161 -34.10 -44.10 -21.42
CA GLU A 161 -33.12 -44.06 -22.50
C GLU A 161 -33.82 -43.84 -23.85
N GLY A 162 -33.23 -43.01 -24.71
CA GLY A 162 -33.82 -42.56 -25.98
C GLY A 162 -34.85 -41.42 -25.85
N SER A 163 -35.21 -41.01 -24.63
CA SER A 163 -36.10 -39.86 -24.44
C SER A 163 -35.44 -38.57 -24.94
N ARG A 164 -36.22 -37.71 -25.61
CA ARG A 164 -35.73 -36.41 -26.12
C ARG A 164 -36.28 -35.25 -25.32
N PHE A 165 -35.44 -34.24 -25.13
CA PHE A 165 -35.78 -33.03 -24.40
C PHE A 165 -35.13 -31.81 -25.06
N ASN A 166 -35.70 -30.63 -24.78
CA ASN A 166 -35.07 -29.37 -25.15
C ASN A 166 -34.40 -28.74 -23.93
N ILE A 167 -33.24 -28.13 -24.13
CA ILE A 167 -32.60 -27.27 -23.13
C ILE A 167 -33.03 -25.83 -23.39
N ARG A 168 -33.54 -25.17 -22.35
CA ARG A 168 -34.02 -23.80 -22.35
C ARG A 168 -33.14 -22.92 -21.48
N ARG A 169 -32.90 -21.70 -21.96
CA ARG A 169 -32.44 -20.57 -21.15
C ARG A 169 -33.40 -19.41 -21.34
N ASP A 170 -34.18 -19.13 -20.30
CA ASP A 170 -35.26 -18.14 -20.32
C ASP A 170 -36.28 -18.40 -21.45
N LYS A 171 -36.34 -17.57 -22.48
CA LYS A 171 -37.29 -17.70 -23.61
C LYS A 171 -36.74 -18.44 -24.84
N PHE A 172 -35.50 -18.94 -24.80
CA PHE A 172 -34.82 -19.53 -25.96
C PHE A 172 -34.43 -21.00 -25.74
N ILE A 173 -34.47 -21.77 -26.83
CA ILE A 173 -33.91 -23.12 -26.88
C ILE A 173 -32.42 -23.04 -27.20
N VAL A 174 -31.63 -23.68 -26.37
CA VAL A 174 -30.16 -23.69 -26.39
C VAL A 174 -29.65 -24.93 -27.15
N ALA A 175 -30.33 -26.06 -27.01
CA ALA A 175 -30.03 -27.31 -27.72
C ALA A 175 -31.17 -28.33 -27.55
N GLU A 176 -31.18 -29.35 -28.40
CA GLU A 176 -31.95 -30.58 -28.20
C GLU A 176 -31.00 -31.66 -27.64
N VAL A 177 -31.51 -32.48 -26.72
CA VAL A 177 -30.76 -33.57 -26.10
C VAL A 177 -31.55 -34.87 -26.12
N GLU A 178 -30.85 -35.96 -26.38
CA GLU A 178 -31.38 -37.32 -26.30
C GLU A 178 -30.71 -38.05 -25.14
N ILE A 179 -31.49 -38.67 -24.26
CA ILE A 179 -30.96 -39.40 -23.11
C ILE A 179 -30.27 -40.66 -23.60
N TYR A 180 -28.95 -40.69 -23.47
CA TYR A 180 -28.13 -41.83 -23.84
C TYR A 180 -28.23 -42.93 -22.78
N LYS A 181 -28.20 -42.55 -21.51
CA LYS A 181 -28.19 -43.48 -20.39
C LYS A 181 -28.79 -42.86 -19.14
N VAL A 182 -29.61 -43.63 -18.41
CA VAL A 182 -30.08 -43.25 -17.08
C VAL A 182 -29.10 -43.83 -16.05
N GLU A 183 -28.38 -42.96 -15.35
CA GLU A 183 -27.35 -43.39 -14.39
C GLU A 183 -28.00 -43.88 -13.08
N ASN A 184 -28.94 -43.10 -12.54
CA ASN A 184 -29.60 -43.38 -11.26
C ASN A 184 -31.04 -42.87 -11.28
N ALA A 185 -31.76 -43.06 -10.16
CA ALA A 185 -33.10 -42.52 -9.97
C ALA A 185 -33.18 -41.00 -10.22
N ASP A 186 -32.14 -40.25 -9.86
CA ASP A 186 -32.15 -38.78 -9.88
C ASP A 186 -31.22 -38.15 -10.93
N SER A 187 -30.54 -38.95 -11.76
CA SER A 187 -29.57 -38.43 -12.73
C SER A 187 -29.51 -39.24 -14.03
N SER A 188 -29.39 -38.54 -15.15
CA SER A 188 -29.23 -39.12 -16.48
C SER A 188 -28.17 -38.38 -17.29
N ILE A 189 -27.59 -39.08 -18.26
CA ILE A 189 -26.63 -38.54 -19.23
C ILE A 189 -27.34 -38.43 -20.58
N GLY A 190 -27.31 -37.23 -21.15
CA GLY A 190 -27.86 -36.95 -22.47
C GLY A 190 -26.79 -36.55 -23.48
N ASN A 191 -26.93 -36.99 -24.71
CA ASN A 191 -26.13 -36.52 -25.83
C ASN A 191 -26.75 -35.26 -26.44
N ILE A 192 -25.92 -34.28 -26.75
CA ILE A 192 -26.30 -33.03 -27.41
C ILE A 192 -26.39 -33.30 -28.90
N ASP A 193 -27.51 -32.92 -29.53
CA ASP A 193 -27.60 -32.91 -30.99
C ASP A 193 -26.92 -31.63 -31.54
N PRO A 194 -25.74 -31.73 -32.17
CA PRO A 194 -25.02 -30.56 -32.69
C PRO A 194 -25.75 -29.90 -33.86
N ALA A 195 -26.61 -30.62 -34.59
CA ALA A 195 -27.39 -30.07 -35.70
C ALA A 195 -28.57 -29.22 -35.21
N LYS A 196 -29.00 -29.44 -33.96
CA LYS A 196 -30.10 -28.71 -33.30
C LYS A 196 -29.61 -27.68 -32.27
N LYS A 197 -28.31 -27.40 -32.27
CA LYS A 197 -27.68 -26.36 -31.46
C LYS A 197 -27.51 -25.08 -32.29
N PRO A 198 -28.11 -23.94 -31.89
CA PRO A 198 -27.88 -22.68 -32.57
C PRO A 198 -26.40 -22.26 -32.52
N PRO A 199 -25.85 -21.66 -33.59
CA PRO A 199 -24.44 -21.29 -33.66
C PRO A 199 -24.09 -20.23 -32.60
N GLY A 200 -22.95 -20.40 -31.93
CA GLY A 200 -22.43 -19.44 -30.94
C GLY A 200 -23.06 -19.50 -29.55
N ILE A 201 -24.03 -20.39 -29.32
CA ILE A 201 -24.66 -20.56 -28.00
C ILE A 201 -24.07 -21.80 -27.31
N SER A 202 -23.54 -21.64 -26.10
CA SER A 202 -23.11 -22.76 -25.24
C SER A 202 -24.12 -23.07 -24.13
N ILE A 203 -24.26 -24.35 -23.84
CA ILE A 203 -25.04 -24.89 -22.73
C ILE A 203 -24.23 -24.66 -21.44
N ARG A 204 -24.95 -24.35 -20.35
CA ARG A 204 -24.34 -24.06 -19.05
C ARG A 204 -25.03 -24.85 -17.96
N LYS A 205 -24.31 -25.08 -16.87
CA LYS A 205 -24.89 -25.57 -15.62
C LYS A 205 -26.00 -24.62 -15.17
N GLY A 206 -27.14 -25.20 -14.79
CA GLY A 206 -28.33 -24.46 -14.38
C GLY A 206 -29.34 -24.18 -15.50
N ASP A 207 -29.01 -24.46 -16.77
CA ASP A 207 -30.00 -24.44 -17.84
C ASP A 207 -31.12 -25.47 -17.57
N GLU A 208 -32.33 -25.15 -18.01
CA GLU A 208 -33.52 -25.96 -17.73
C GLU A 208 -33.81 -26.94 -18.85
N VAL A 209 -34.31 -28.11 -18.50
CA VAL A 209 -34.69 -29.15 -19.45
C VAL A 209 -36.21 -29.21 -19.50
N ILE A 210 -36.78 -29.06 -20.68
CA ILE A 210 -38.22 -29.05 -20.94
C ILE A 210 -38.58 -30.17 -21.93
N GLY A 211 -39.86 -30.53 -21.96
CA GLY A 211 -40.38 -31.58 -22.84
C GLY A 211 -40.12 -31.33 -24.32
N TYR A 212 -39.96 -32.41 -25.08
CA TYR A 212 -39.96 -32.42 -26.53
C TYR A 212 -41.13 -33.28 -27.05
N PRO A 213 -41.91 -32.81 -28.06
CA PRO A 213 -41.92 -31.46 -28.60
C PRO A 213 -42.62 -30.47 -27.65
N ILE A 214 -42.43 -29.17 -27.88
CA ILE A 214 -43.09 -28.10 -27.12
C ILE A 214 -44.49 -27.91 -27.73
N PHE A 215 -45.51 -28.42 -27.05
CA PHE A 215 -46.92 -28.31 -27.46
C PHE A 215 -47.52 -26.95 -27.08
#